data_AF-A0A382NL68-F1
#
_entry.id   AF-A0A382NL68-F1
#
_cell.length_a   1.000
_cell.length_b   1.000
_cell.length_c   1.000
_cell.angle_alpha   90.00
_cell.angle_beta   90.00
_cell.angle_gamma   90.00
#
_symmetry.space_group_name_H-M   'P 1'
#
loop_
_entity.id
_entity.type
_entity.pdbx_description
1 polymer ?
#
loop_
_entity_poly.entity_id
_entity_poly.type
_entity_poly.pdbx_seq_one_letter_code
_entity_poly.pdbx_strand_id
1 'polypeptide(L)'
;MVKKHSNKISPLAPKSIKRLLPIEGISLFVYCANLYNKKRNDLSVFLFHNQSFIAEVFTKSSLRSVTLDWNSKALKGKEVQA
;
A
#
# COMPACT_ATOMS: atom_id res chain seq x y z
N MET A 1 15.21 -25.52 25.94
CA MET A 1 14.71 -24.23 26.47
C MET A 1 15.01 -23.14 25.42
N VAL A 2 14.03 -22.74 24.60
CA VAL A 2 14.27 -21.78 23.49
C VAL A 2 14.29 -20.36 24.07
N LYS A 3 15.43 -19.66 23.93
CA LYS A 3 15.55 -18.25 24.33
C LYS A 3 14.60 -17.41 23.49
N LYS A 4 13.59 -16.83 24.13
CA LYS A 4 12.67 -15.86 23.54
C LYS A 4 13.47 -14.58 23.27
N HIS A 5 13.95 -14.37 22.04
CA HIS A 5 14.51 -13.09 21.66
C HIS A 5 13.38 -12.06 21.63
N SER A 6 13.37 -11.11 22.57
CA SER A 6 12.51 -9.93 22.44
C SER A 6 13.07 -9.11 21.28
N ASN A 7 12.36 -9.06 20.16
CA ASN A 7 12.74 -8.19 19.06
C ASN A 7 12.81 -6.76 19.59
N LYS A 8 14.03 -6.19 19.65
CA LYS A 8 14.23 -4.80 20.06
C LYS A 8 13.52 -3.93 19.02
N ILE A 9 12.63 -3.07 19.50
CA ILE A 9 11.94 -2.10 18.65
C ILE A 9 13.02 -1.22 17.97
N SER A 10 12.87 -0.98 16.67
CA SER A 10 13.83 -0.17 15.91
C SER A 10 14.02 1.21 16.57
N PRO A 11 15.25 1.74 16.64
CA PRO A 11 15.48 3.10 17.13
C PRO A 11 14.79 4.17 16.27
N LEU A 12 14.43 3.83 15.02
CA LEU A 12 13.66 4.68 14.10
C LEU A 12 12.15 4.45 14.18
N ALA A 13 11.70 3.51 15.00
CA ALA A 13 10.27 3.26 15.15
C ALA A 13 9.59 4.52 15.74
N PRO A 14 8.45 4.96 15.19
CA PRO A 14 7.68 6.05 15.77
C PRO A 14 7.33 5.74 17.24
N LYS A 15 7.56 6.70 18.14
CA LYS A 15 7.21 6.57 19.56
C LYS A 15 5.70 6.35 19.78
N SER A 16 4.88 6.83 18.85
CA SER A 16 3.44 6.58 18.81
C SER A 16 2.98 6.46 17.36
N ILE A 17 2.03 5.57 17.12
CA ILE A 17 1.35 5.44 15.83
C ILE A 17 0.06 6.25 15.95
N LYS A 18 -0.03 7.36 15.21
CA LYS A 18 -1.26 8.14 15.14
C LYS A 18 -2.30 7.37 14.34
N ARG A 19 -3.57 7.52 14.72
CA ARG A 19 -4.70 7.07 13.90
C ARG A 19 -4.68 7.83 12.58
N LEU A 20 -4.73 7.11 11.46
CA LEU A 20 -4.88 7.72 10.15
C LEU A 20 -6.26 8.39 10.11
N LEU A 21 -6.26 9.69 9.82
CA LEU A 21 -7.48 10.42 9.54
C LEU A 21 -7.89 10.13 8.07
N PRO A 22 -9.19 10.14 7.76
CA PRO A 22 -9.64 10.16 6.38
C PRO A 22 -8.97 11.30 5.62
N ILE A 23 -8.57 11.03 4.39
CA ILE A 23 -8.07 12.05 3.47
C ILE A 23 -9.27 12.58 2.70
N GLU A 24 -9.48 13.89 2.71
CA GLU A 24 -10.54 14.52 1.94
C GLU A 24 -10.38 14.19 0.44
N GLY A 25 -11.49 13.86 -0.22
CA GLY A 25 -11.48 13.51 -1.64
C GLY A 25 -11.06 12.06 -1.96
N ILE A 26 -10.76 11.22 -0.96
CA ILE A 26 -10.36 9.82 -1.16
C ILE A 26 -11.21 8.87 -0.32
N SER A 27 -11.81 7.88 -0.97
CA SER A 27 -12.48 6.75 -0.31
C SER A 27 -11.57 5.52 -0.29
N LEU A 28 -11.41 4.89 0.87
CA LEU A 28 -10.70 3.61 1.02
C LEU A 28 -11.70 2.47 1.19
N PHE A 29 -11.64 1.50 0.29
CA PHE A 29 -12.37 0.24 0.37
C PHE A 29 -11.40 -0.90 0.67
N VAL A 30 -11.80 -1.80 1.55
CA VAL A 30 -11.03 -3.00 1.90
C VAL A 30 -11.95 -4.21 1.87
N TYR A 31 -11.44 -5.34 1.35
CA TYR A 31 -12.21 -6.56 1.21
C TYR A 31 -11.36 -7.80 1.46
N CYS A 32 -12.00 -8.87 1.92
CA CYS A 32 -11.42 -10.21 2.03
C CYS A 32 -11.74 -10.99 0.75
N ALA A 33 -10.90 -10.82 -0.27
CA ALA A 33 -10.97 -11.52 -1.55
C ALA A 33 -10.46 -12.98 -1.46
N ASN A 34 -9.99 -13.42 -0.28
CA ASN A 34 -9.46 -14.76 -0.03
C ASN A 34 -8.24 -15.10 -0.90
N LEU A 35 -7.36 -14.12 -1.12
CA LEU A 35 -6.07 -14.31 -1.80
C LEU A 35 -5.08 -15.12 -0.94
N TYR A 36 -5.40 -15.31 0.34
CA TYR A 36 -4.61 -16.08 1.29
C TYR A 36 -5.48 -17.11 2.03
N ASN A 37 -4.83 -18.18 2.51
CA ASN A 37 -5.47 -19.28 3.26
C ASN A 37 -5.89 -18.89 4.70
N LYS A 38 -6.23 -17.62 4.94
CA LYS A 38 -6.79 -17.13 6.20
C LYS A 38 -7.66 -15.91 5.93
N LYS A 39 -8.76 -15.78 6.69
CA LYS A 39 -9.65 -14.62 6.59
C LYS A 39 -8.91 -13.35 7.01
N ARG A 40 -8.68 -12.46 6.05
CA ARG A 40 -8.12 -11.11 6.28
C ARG A 40 -8.52 -10.21 5.12
N ASN A 41 -8.62 -8.91 5.38
CA ASN A 41 -8.64 -7.94 4.28
C ASN A 41 -7.30 -8.03 3.54
N ASP A 42 -7.37 -8.37 2.26
CA ASP A 42 -6.24 -8.67 1.37
C ASP A 42 -6.35 -7.94 0.02
N LEU A 43 -7.46 -7.24 -0.21
CA LEU A 43 -7.63 -6.27 -1.28
C LEU A 43 -7.93 -4.89 -0.69
N SER A 44 -7.29 -3.86 -1.25
CA SER A 44 -7.57 -2.46 -0.97
C SER A 44 -7.71 -1.68 -2.26
N VAL A 45 -8.71 -0.80 -2.32
CA VAL A 45 -8.92 0.14 -3.43
C VAL A 45 -9.02 1.54 -2.84
N PHE A 46 -8.23 2.46 -3.40
CA PHE A 46 -8.29 3.88 -3.09
C PHE A 46 -8.98 4.56 -4.25
N LEU A 47 -10.16 5.12 -4.02
CA LEU A 47 -10.93 5.81 -5.05
C LEU A 47 -10.84 7.31 -4.82
N PHE A 48 -10.27 8.03 -5.79
CA PHE A 48 -10.26 9.48 -5.82
C PHE A 48 -11.60 9.99 -6.34
N HIS A 49 -12.25 10.89 -5.60
CA HIS A 49 -13.56 11.44 -5.96
C HIS A 49 -13.51 12.24 -7.26
N ASN A 50 -12.34 12.81 -7.57
CA ASN A 50 -12.03 13.51 -8.81
C ASN A 50 -10.76 12.90 -9.43
N GLN A 51 -10.61 13.03 -10.75
CA GLN A 51 -9.36 12.69 -11.42
C GLN A 51 -8.21 13.47 -10.77
N SER A 52 -7.18 12.74 -10.35
CA SER A 52 -6.11 13.26 -9.50
C SER A 52 -4.75 13.00 -10.13
N PHE A 53 -3.77 13.83 -9.77
CA PHE A 53 -2.40 13.66 -10.23
C PHE A 53 -1.57 12.86 -9.24
N ILE A 54 -0.63 12.06 -9.75
CA ILE A 54 0.24 11.23 -8.93
C ILE A 54 1.72 11.47 -9.19
N ALA A 55 2.52 11.20 -8.16
CA ALA A 55 3.94 10.94 -8.28
C ALA A 55 4.20 9.48 -7.91
N GLU A 56 4.96 8.77 -8.74
CA GLU A 56 5.27 7.36 -8.55
C GLU A 56 6.78 7.12 -8.61
N VAL A 57 7.25 6.23 -7.75
CA VAL A 57 8.61 5.70 -7.78
C VAL A 57 8.54 4.18 -7.63
N PHE A 58 9.40 3.47 -8.36
CA PHE A 58 9.40 2.02 -8.39
C PHE A 58 10.70 1.45 -7.80
N THR A 59 10.66 0.18 -7.40
CA THR A 59 11.86 -0.56 -7.00
C THR A 59 12.88 -0.61 -8.15
N LYS A 60 14.17 -0.53 -7.80
CA LYS A 60 15.30 -0.69 -8.76
C LYS A 60 15.73 -2.15 -8.95
N SER A 61 15.09 -3.10 -8.25
CA SER A 61 15.37 -4.52 -8.38
C SER A 61 15.22 -4.99 -9.84
N SER A 62 16.09 -5.92 -10.25
CA SER A 62 15.95 -6.63 -11.51
C SER A 62 14.75 -7.59 -11.50
N LEU A 63 14.46 -8.19 -10.34
CA LEU A 63 13.26 -9.03 -10.12
C LEU A 63 12.09 -8.12 -9.71
N ARG A 64 11.28 -7.70 -10.69
CA ARG A 64 10.11 -6.83 -10.49
C ARG A 64 8.81 -7.51 -10.93
N SER A 65 7.70 -7.05 -10.38
CA SER A 65 6.36 -7.55 -10.74
C SER A 65 5.83 -6.90 -12.03
N VAL A 66 5.08 -7.67 -12.81
CA VAL A 66 4.34 -7.19 -14.00
C VAL A 66 3.39 -6.03 -13.69
N THR A 67 2.90 -5.93 -12.46
CA THR A 67 2.03 -4.84 -12.02
C THR A 67 2.71 -3.47 -12.12
N LEU A 68 4.02 -3.39 -11.87
CA LEU A 68 4.76 -2.14 -11.98
C LEU A 68 4.92 -1.71 -13.44
N ASP A 69 5.13 -2.68 -14.33
CA ASP A 69 5.25 -2.42 -15.77
C ASP A 69 3.90 -1.98 -16.36
N TRP A 70 2.79 -2.53 -15.86
CA TRP A 70 1.44 -2.10 -16.23
C TRP A 70 1.16 -0.68 -15.72
N ASN A 71 1.40 -0.39 -14.44
CA ASN A 71 1.18 0.94 -13.86
C ASN A 71 1.98 2.02 -14.63
N SER A 72 3.26 1.77 -14.89
CA SER A 72 4.12 2.71 -15.63
C SER A 72 3.57 3.06 -17.03
N LYS A 73 2.94 2.09 -17.71
CA LYS A 73 2.32 2.31 -19.03
C LYS A 73 0.96 3.01 -18.90
N ALA A 74 0.10 2.53 -18.02
CA ALA A 74 -1.26 3.04 -17.84
C ALA A 74 -1.27 4.47 -17.30
N LEU A 75 -0.32 4.82 -16.43
CA LEU A 75 -0.25 6.10 -15.72
C LEU A 75 0.80 7.04 -16.33
N LYS A 76 1.11 6.88 -17.63
CA LYS A 76 2.06 7.74 -18.33
C LYS A 76 1.66 9.23 -18.28
N GLY A 77 0.35 9.51 -18.31
CA GLY A 77 -0.22 10.85 -18.15
C GLY A 77 -0.22 11.39 -16.71
N LYS A 78 0.19 10.57 -15.73
CA LYS A 78 0.25 10.91 -14.29
C LYS A 78 -1.11 11.25 -13.67
N GLU A 79 -2.19 10.79 -14.29
CA GLU A 79 -3.55 10.94 -13.82
C GLU A 79 -4.07 9.58 -13.33
N VAL A 80 -4.84 9.60 -12.24
CA VAL A 80 -5.42 8.41 -11.62
C VAL A 80 -6.83 8.70 -11.11
N GLN A 81 -7.67 7.68 -11.13
CA GLN A 81 -8.95 7.67 -10.41
C GLN A 81 -8.98 6.59 -9.33
N ALA A 82 -8.30 5.45 -9.56
CA ALA A 82 -8.10 4.38 -8.58
C ALA A 82 -6.77 3.65 -8.83
#